data_AF-A0A3A0BHF5-F1
#
_entry.id   AF-A0A3A0BHF5-F1
#
_cell.length_a   1.000
_cell.length_b   1.000
_cell.length_c   1.000
_cell.angle_alpha   90.00
_cell.angle_beta   90.00
_cell.angle_gamma   90.00
#
_symmetry.space_group_name_H-M   'P 1'
#
loop_
_entity.id
_entity.type
_entity.pdbx_description
1 polymer ?
#
loop_
_entity_poly.entity_id
_entity_poly.type
_entity_poly.pdbx_seq_one_letter_code
_entity_poly.pdbx_strand_id
1 'polypeptide(L)'
;MTRRETYAIEIAGIKRDLRLFEIKPGLRIAILNILGDTELVQACARGLAEKIKGVDFDLIMTAEAKSIPIAHALSVETKKPYIVLRKTYKPYMGDAIKAETLSITTGQPQVLILDE
;
A
#
# COMPACT_ATOMS: atom_id res chain seq x y z
N MET A 1 17.61 7.19 22.54
CA MET A 1 16.97 6.61 21.33
C MET A 1 18.06 6.00 20.47
N THR A 2 17.98 4.71 20.12
CA THR A 2 18.97 4.03 19.28
C THR A 2 18.90 4.59 17.85
N ARG A 3 20.03 5.13 17.36
CA ARG A 3 20.16 5.65 16.00
C ARG A 3 20.16 4.46 15.05
N ARG A 4 19.08 4.26 14.30
CA ARG A 4 18.96 3.19 13.31
C ARG A 4 19.47 3.69 11.96
N GLU A 5 20.12 2.82 11.21
CA GLU A 5 20.54 3.12 9.84
C GLU A 5 19.32 3.41 8.96
N THR A 6 19.48 4.36 8.04
CA THR A 6 18.44 4.79 7.11
C THR A 6 18.89 4.66 5.66
N TYR A 7 17.92 4.59 4.76
CA TYR A 7 18.10 4.62 3.32
C TYR A 7 17.30 5.79 2.75
N ALA A 8 17.98 6.73 2.10
CA ALA A 8 17.36 7.89 1.50
C ALA A 8 16.61 7.52 0.23
N ILE A 9 15.38 7.99 0.10
CA ILE A 9 14.56 7.91 -1.11
C ILE A 9 14.13 9.30 -1.56
N GLU A 10 13.87 9.44 -2.84
CA GLU A 10 13.19 10.59 -3.42
C GLU A 10 12.10 10.08 -4.38
N ILE A 11 10.83 10.39 -4.08
CA ILE A 11 9.68 9.96 -4.88
C ILE A 11 8.81 11.19 -5.16
N ALA A 12 8.54 11.46 -6.44
CA ALA A 12 7.77 12.63 -6.87
C ALA A 12 8.30 13.95 -6.26
N GLY A 13 9.63 14.08 -6.14
CA GLY A 13 10.32 15.23 -5.55
C GLY A 13 10.32 15.27 -4.01
N ILE A 14 9.67 14.31 -3.33
CA ILE A 14 9.61 14.24 -1.88
C ILE A 14 10.69 13.30 -1.35
N LYS A 15 11.55 13.82 -0.45
CA LYS A 15 12.64 13.07 0.17
C LYS A 15 12.22 12.45 1.51
N ARG A 16 12.63 11.20 1.76
CA ARG A 16 12.47 10.52 3.05
C ARG A 16 13.67 9.63 3.38
N ASP A 17 14.01 9.56 4.66
CA ASP A 17 14.98 8.60 5.20
C ASP A 17 14.25 7.40 5.80
N LEU A 18 14.22 6.29 5.06
CA LEU A 18 13.52 5.09 5.48
C LEU A 18 14.40 4.27 6.40
N ARG A 19 13.84 3.82 7.53
CA ARG A 19 14.55 2.93 8.44
C ARG A 19 14.84 1.59 7.77
N LEU A 20 16.08 1.12 7.89
CA LEU A 20 16.49 -0.21 7.47
C LEU A 20 16.14 -1.24 8.54
N PHE A 21 15.57 -2.37 8.10
CA PHE A 21 15.24 -3.51 8.94
C PHE A 21 15.79 -4.79 8.31
N GLU A 22 16.54 -5.56 9.08
CA GLU A 22 16.97 -6.90 8.69
C GLU A 22 15.80 -7.88 8.88
N ILE A 23 15.37 -8.52 7.79
CA ILE A 23 14.25 -9.48 7.81
C ILE A 23 14.73 -10.93 7.79
N LYS A 24 15.97 -11.16 7.31
CA LYS A 24 16.71 -12.43 7.34
C LYS A 24 18.21 -12.09 7.30
N PRO A 25 19.10 -13.00 7.74
CA PRO A 25 20.55 -12.75 7.72
C PRO A 25 21.04 -12.24 6.36
N GLY A 26 21.65 -11.05 6.34
CA GLY A 26 22.19 -10.43 5.12
C GLY A 26 21.16 -9.76 4.21
N LEU A 27 19.87 -9.77 4.55
CA LEU A 27 18.80 -9.13 3.80
C LEU A 27 18.12 -8.02 4.62
N ARG A 28 18.38 -6.78 4.24
CA ARG A 28 17.76 -5.58 4.81
C ARG A 28 16.76 -4.95 3.85
N ILE A 29 15.65 -4.45 4.38
CA ILE A 29 14.64 -3.69 3.64
C ILE A 29 14.49 -2.29 4.23
N ALA A 30 14.34 -1.30 3.36
CA ALA A 30 13.94 0.05 3.74
C ALA A 30 12.41 0.08 3.89
N ILE A 31 11.90 0.21 5.12
CA ILE A 31 10.45 0.16 5.36
C ILE A 31 9.83 1.52 5.04
N LEU A 32 9.07 1.56 3.95
CA LEU A 32 8.15 2.64 3.66
C LEU A 32 6.84 2.45 4.44
N ASN A 33 6.52 3.40 5.31
CA ASN A 33 5.22 3.48 5.98
C ASN A 33 4.58 4.83 5.66
N ILE A 34 3.52 4.80 4.87
CA ILE A 34 2.81 6.01 4.41
C ILE A 34 1.64 6.41 5.32
N LEU A 35 1.35 5.63 6.38
CA LEU A 35 0.32 5.96 7.36
C LEU A 35 0.74 7.23 8.12
N GLY A 36 0.03 8.33 7.87
CA GLY A 36 0.33 9.66 8.42
C GLY A 36 1.26 10.52 7.57
N ASP A 37 1.79 10.01 6.44
CA ASP A 37 2.64 10.78 5.53
C ASP A 37 1.82 11.37 4.38
N THR A 38 0.98 12.36 4.70
CA THR A 38 0.04 12.97 3.75
C THR A 38 0.76 13.61 2.56
N GLU A 39 1.89 14.28 2.77
CA GLU A 39 2.66 14.94 1.71
C GLU A 39 3.14 13.92 0.66
N LEU A 40 3.80 12.85 1.10
CA LEU A 40 4.30 11.81 0.21
C LEU A 40 3.16 11.10 -0.51
N VAL A 41 2.07 10.78 0.20
CA VAL A 41 0.89 10.11 -0.38
C VAL A 41 0.31 10.95 -1.52
N GLN A 42 0.10 12.25 -1.31
CA GLN A 42 -0.49 13.15 -2.31
C GLN A 42 0.43 13.34 -3.52
N ALA A 43 1.74 13.50 -3.30
CA ALA A 43 2.71 13.60 -4.40
C ALA A 43 2.75 12.31 -5.24
N CYS A 44 2.76 11.15 -4.59
CA CYS A 44 2.73 9.85 -5.25
C CYS A 44 1.42 9.63 -6.01
N ALA A 45 0.26 10.02 -5.46
CA ALA A 45 -1.03 9.86 -6.12
C ALA A 45 -1.10 10.63 -7.45
N ARG A 46 -0.68 11.91 -7.46
CA ARG A 46 -0.58 12.69 -8.71
C ARG A 46 0.37 12.06 -9.72
N GLY A 47 1.55 11.63 -9.26
CA GLY A 47 2.53 10.98 -10.11
C GLY A 47 2.03 9.66 -10.72
N LEU A 48 1.24 8.90 -9.97
CA LEU A 48 0.59 7.67 -10.45
C LEU A 48 -0.54 7.97 -11.43
N ALA A 49 -1.40 8.97 -11.14
CA ALA A 49 -2.50 9.36 -12.01
C ALA A 49 -2.02 9.74 -13.42
N GLU A 50 -0.93 10.50 -13.52
CA GLU A 50 -0.33 10.83 -14.82
C GLU A 50 0.21 9.59 -15.55
N LYS A 51 0.80 8.63 -14.82
CA LYS A 51 1.30 7.39 -15.42
C LYS A 51 0.20 6.49 -15.96
N ILE A 52 -1.00 6.54 -15.39
CA ILE A 52 -2.13 5.67 -15.77
C ILE A 52 -3.18 6.38 -16.62
N LYS A 53 -2.92 7.62 -17.07
CA LYS A 53 -3.89 8.45 -17.81
C LYS A 53 -4.46 7.82 -19.08
N GLY A 54 -3.74 6.89 -19.71
CA GLY A 54 -4.16 6.16 -20.90
C GLY A 54 -4.67 4.74 -20.64
N VAL A 55 -4.75 4.31 -19.38
CA VAL A 55 -5.26 3.00 -19.00
C VAL A 55 -6.75 3.13 -18.77
N ASP A 56 -7.54 2.27 -19.42
CA ASP A 56 -8.97 2.16 -19.12
C ASP A 56 -9.18 1.21 -17.93
N PHE A 57 -9.92 1.67 -16.93
CA PHE A 57 -10.24 0.90 -15.73
C PHE A 57 -11.46 1.48 -15.01
N ASP A 58 -12.19 0.61 -14.32
CA ASP A 58 -13.41 0.96 -13.60
C ASP A 58 -13.14 1.38 -12.14
N LEU A 59 -12.18 0.73 -11.48
CA LEU A 59 -11.91 0.92 -10.06
C LEU A 59 -10.45 0.65 -9.68
N ILE A 60 -10.07 1.10 -8.48
CA ILE A 60 -8.78 0.84 -7.86
C ILE A 60 -8.95 -0.20 -6.75
N MET A 61 -8.11 -1.22 -6.72
CA MET A 61 -8.12 -2.24 -5.66
C MET A 61 -6.83 -2.15 -4.83
N THR A 62 -6.95 -2.24 -3.51
CA THR A 62 -5.80 -2.23 -2.60
C THR A 62 -5.92 -3.26 -1.49
N ALA A 63 -4.79 -3.67 -0.90
CA ALA A 63 -4.75 -4.69 0.14
C ALA A 63 -4.36 -4.10 1.50
N GLU A 64 -5.31 -4.12 2.45
CA GLU A 64 -5.10 -3.74 3.86
C GLU A 64 -4.66 -2.27 4.10
N ALA A 65 -4.64 -1.88 5.37
CA ALA A 65 -4.53 -0.53 5.92
C ALA A 65 -3.36 0.28 5.36
N LYS A 66 -2.17 -0.34 5.22
CA LYS A 66 -0.95 0.39 4.86
C LYS A 66 -1.05 1.10 3.51
N SER A 67 -1.80 0.55 2.56
CA SER A 67 -1.97 1.11 1.21
C SER A 67 -3.31 1.83 1.01
N ILE A 68 -4.18 1.88 2.02
CA ILE A 68 -5.44 2.64 1.95
C ILE A 68 -5.19 4.12 1.60
N PRO A 69 -4.24 4.85 2.24
CA PRO A 69 -4.07 6.28 1.94
C PRO A 69 -3.73 6.55 0.48
N ILE A 70 -2.88 5.73 -0.13
CA ILE A 70 -2.49 5.93 -1.53
C ILE A 70 -3.61 5.53 -2.50
N ALA A 71 -4.37 4.47 -2.20
CA ALA A 71 -5.53 4.09 -3.01
C ALA A 71 -6.62 5.17 -2.96
N HIS A 72 -6.90 5.70 -1.78
CA HIS A 72 -7.85 6.79 -1.60
C HIS A 72 -7.40 8.06 -2.31
N ALA A 73 -6.13 8.48 -2.14
CA ALA A 73 -5.62 9.67 -2.82
C ALA A 73 -5.63 9.51 -4.35
N LEU A 74 -5.25 8.33 -4.88
CA LEU A 74 -5.33 8.05 -6.31
C LEU A 74 -6.78 8.01 -6.83
N SER A 75 -7.72 7.51 -6.03
CA SER A 75 -9.16 7.55 -6.32
C SER A 75 -9.65 8.98 -6.49
N VAL A 76 -9.20 9.92 -5.64
CA VAL A 76 -9.51 11.34 -5.76
C VAL A 76 -8.95 11.91 -7.07
N GLU A 77 -7.69 11.63 -7.40
CA GLU A 77 -7.04 12.14 -8.62
C GLU A 77 -7.68 11.61 -9.91
N THR A 78 -8.05 10.32 -9.93
CA THR A 78 -8.60 9.64 -11.11
C THR A 78 -10.11 9.74 -11.22
N LYS A 79 -10.79 10.15 -10.14
CA LYS A 79 -12.25 10.11 -9.98
C LYS A 79 -12.85 8.71 -10.15
N LYS A 80 -12.06 7.67 -9.92
CA LYS A 80 -12.48 6.26 -9.95
C LYS A 80 -12.67 5.77 -8.53
N PRO A 81 -13.70 4.96 -8.23
CA PRO A 81 -13.89 4.40 -6.89
C PRO A 81 -12.74 3.46 -6.51
N TYR A 82 -12.61 3.17 -5.23
CA TYR A 82 -11.64 2.19 -4.74
C TYR A 82 -12.26 1.21 -3.74
N ILE A 83 -11.70 0.00 -3.71
CA ILE A 83 -12.07 -1.08 -2.80
C ILE A 83 -10.86 -1.56 -2.00
N VAL A 84 -11.11 -2.06 -0.80
CA VAL A 84 -10.07 -2.47 0.15
C VAL A 84 -10.25 -3.92 0.57
N LEU A 85 -9.33 -4.78 0.16
CA LEU A 85 -9.29 -6.17 0.60
C LEU A 85 -8.89 -6.26 2.07
N ARG A 86 -9.58 -7.11 2.82
CA ARG A 86 -9.35 -7.36 4.25
C ARG A 86 -8.61 -8.68 4.46
N LYS A 87 -7.79 -8.76 5.51
CA LYS A 87 -7.12 -10.01 5.92
C LYS A 87 -7.91 -10.85 6.91
N THR A 88 -9.02 -10.31 7.41
CA THR A 88 -9.84 -10.96 8.42
C THR A 88 -11.29 -10.64 8.10
N TYR A 89 -12.13 -11.68 8.08
CA TYR A 89 -13.54 -11.55 7.82
C TYR A 89 -14.19 -10.61 8.85
N LYS A 90 -15.13 -9.79 8.38
CA LYS A 90 -15.94 -8.93 9.25
C LYS A 90 -17.42 -9.31 9.09
N PRO A 91 -18.23 -9.24 10.16
CA PRO A 91 -19.61 -9.71 10.12
C PRO A 91 -20.46 -9.09 9.00
N TYR A 92 -20.13 -7.87 8.57
CA TYR A 92 -20.85 -7.13 7.52
C TYR A 92 -20.45 -7.50 6.09
N MET A 93 -19.50 -8.44 5.87
CA MET A 93 -18.96 -8.73 4.53
C MET A 93 -19.80 -9.74 3.72
N GLY A 94 -20.84 -10.33 4.31
CA GLY A 94 -21.77 -11.23 3.61
C GLY A 94 -21.10 -12.44 2.96
N ASP A 95 -21.54 -12.81 1.76
CA ASP A 95 -20.97 -13.92 0.97
C ASP A 95 -19.67 -13.51 0.25
N ALA A 96 -18.68 -13.15 1.06
CA ALA A 96 -17.43 -12.55 0.62
C ALA A 96 -16.55 -13.50 -0.23
N ILE A 97 -15.97 -12.96 -1.31
CA ILE A 97 -14.97 -13.65 -2.12
C ILE A 97 -13.64 -13.71 -1.35
N LYS A 98 -12.99 -14.89 -1.36
CA LYS A 98 -11.74 -15.14 -0.63
C LYS A 98 -10.69 -15.70 -1.56
N ALA A 99 -9.47 -15.20 -1.44
CA ALA A 99 -8.30 -15.70 -2.15
C ALA A 99 -7.13 -15.90 -1.18
N GLU A 100 -6.45 -17.04 -1.29
CA GLU A 100 -5.22 -17.30 -0.54
C GLU A 100 -4.01 -16.72 -1.28
N THR A 101 -3.06 -16.17 -0.52
CA THR A 101 -1.81 -15.61 -1.02
C THR A 101 -0.67 -15.93 -0.06
N LEU A 102 0.56 -16.00 -0.56
CA LEU A 102 1.75 -16.24 0.26
C LEU A 102 2.48 -14.92 0.51
N SER A 103 2.64 -14.54 1.78
CA SER A 103 3.32 -13.30 2.13
C SER A 103 4.83 -13.39 1.89
N ILE A 104 5.39 -12.46 1.12
CA ILE A 104 6.84 -12.37 0.90
C ILE A 104 7.60 -12.02 2.19
N THR A 105 7.01 -11.21 3.06
CA THR A 105 7.68 -10.74 4.28
C THR A 105 7.64 -11.75 5.43
N THR A 106 6.50 -12.42 5.64
CA THR A 106 6.34 -13.40 6.74
C THR A 106 6.51 -14.85 6.30
N GLY A 107 6.42 -15.14 5.00
CA GLY A 107 6.43 -16.51 4.47
C GLY A 107 5.21 -17.34 4.87
N GLN A 108 4.17 -16.70 5.42
CA GLN A 108 2.95 -17.38 5.88
C GLN A 108 1.81 -17.18 4.88
N PRO A 109 0.93 -18.18 4.71
CA PRO A 109 -0.34 -17.99 4.01
C PRO A 109 -1.13 -16.83 4.61
N GLN A 110 -1.75 -16.04 3.75
CA GLN A 110 -2.67 -14.97 4.11
C GLN A 110 -3.92 -15.11 3.24
N VAL A 111 -5.07 -14.78 3.79
CA VAL A 111 -6.33 -14.69 3.03
C VAL A 111 -6.60 -13.23 2.75
N LEU A 112 -6.94 -12.90 1.51
CA LEU A 112 -7.52 -11.62 1.12
C LEU A 112 -9.01 -11.82 0.86
N ILE A 113 -9.81 -10.90 1.39
CA ILE A 113 -11.27 -11.00 1.42
C ILE A 113 -11.84 -9.72 0.80
N LEU A 114 -12.67 -9.90 -0.22
CA LEU A 114 -13.48 -8.86 -0.86
C LEU A 114 -14.92 -9.04 -0.37
N ASP A 115 -15.51 -7.97 0.16
CA ASP A 115 -16.92 -7.92 0.53
C ASP A 115 -17.84 -8.03 -0.69
N GLU A 116 -19.09 -8.43 -0.44
CA GLU A 116 -20.14 -8.56 -1.46
C GLU A 116 -20.59 -7.21 -2.07
#